data_AF-A0A401NLZ7-F1
#
_entry.id   AF-A0A401NLZ7-F1
#
_cell.length_a   1.000
_cell.length_b   1.000
_cell.length_c   1.000
_cell.angle_alpha   90.00
_cell.angle_beta   90.00
_cell.angle_gamma   90.00
#
_symmetry.space_group_name_H-M   'P 1'
#
loop_
_entity.id
_entity.type
_entity.pdbx_description
1 polymer ?
#
loop_
_entity_poly.entity_id
_entity_poly.type
_entity_poly.pdbx_seq_one_letter_code
_entity_poly.pdbx_strand_id
1 'polypeptide(L)'
;MKPLYWSRIQLSNKRETETLPIWAALEEPSINVQELENYFSKSAVKERKKPILDTYSKTKTKQVVKLLNNKRSQAVGILMSSLHLEMKDIQHAVLNLDNSVVDLETLQALYENVSIGTKDN
;
A
#
# COMPACT_ATOMS: atom_id res chain seq x y z
N MET A 1 2.34 13.10 21.06
CA MET A 1 1.17 13.80 20.50
C MET A 1 0.78 13.24 19.13
N LYS A 2 -0.44 13.52 18.64
CA LYS A 2 -0.86 13.16 17.26
C LYS A 2 -0.05 13.97 16.23
N PRO A 3 0.37 13.38 15.09
CA PRO A 3 1.07 14.13 14.06
C PRO A 3 0.13 15.17 13.44
N LEU A 4 0.64 16.37 13.20
CA LEU A 4 -0.02 17.37 12.36
C LEU A 4 0.30 17.00 10.91
N TYR A 5 -0.69 16.56 10.15
CA TYR A 5 -0.54 16.16 8.74
C TYR A 5 -0.39 17.37 7.79
N TRP A 6 0.49 18.31 8.15
CA TRP A 6 0.74 19.55 7.41
C TRP A 6 1.81 19.39 6.32
N SER A 7 1.66 20.18 5.25
CA SER A 7 2.72 20.42 4.26
C SER A 7 3.50 21.67 4.66
N ARG A 8 4.83 21.56 4.76
CA ARG A 8 5.68 22.68 5.17
C ARG A 8 5.76 23.74 4.06
N ILE A 9 5.69 25.00 4.45
CA ILE A 9 5.87 26.15 3.55
C ILE A 9 7.35 26.51 3.54
N GLN A 10 7.93 26.66 2.35
CA GLN A 10 9.33 27.08 2.18
C GLN A 10 9.37 28.61 1.97
N LEU A 11 10.07 29.32 2.86
CA LEU A 11 10.35 30.74 2.69
C LEU A 11 11.60 30.88 1.81
N SER A 12 11.43 31.28 0.55
CA SER A 12 12.55 31.53 -0.37
C SER A 12 13.10 32.95 -0.17
N ASN A 13 14.37 33.10 0.21
CA ASN A 13 15.07 34.39 0.35
C ASN A 13 15.39 35.11 -0.98
N LYS A 14 14.87 34.63 -2.11
CA LYS A 14 15.20 35.15 -3.45
C LYS A 14 13.94 35.39 -4.26
N ARG A 15 13.19 36.46 -3.98
CA ARG A 15 12.35 37.15 -4.97
C ARG A 15 12.24 38.63 -4.64
N GLU A 16 12.65 39.46 -5.59
CA GLU A 16 12.50 40.91 -5.69
C GLU A 16 11.02 41.30 -5.88
N THR A 17 10.15 40.79 -5.01
CA THR A 17 8.75 41.22 -4.92
C THR A 17 8.63 41.89 -3.57
N GLU A 18 8.33 43.19 -3.57
CA GLU A 18 8.27 44.07 -2.39
C GLU A 18 7.26 43.66 -1.29
N THR A 19 6.59 42.52 -1.46
CA THR A 19 5.64 41.94 -0.52
C THR A 19 6.29 40.79 0.25
N LEU A 20 6.65 41.04 1.51
CA LEU A 20 7.07 39.99 2.45
C LEU A 20 5.94 38.95 2.61
N PRO A 21 6.26 37.63 2.65
CA PRO A 21 5.26 36.61 2.94
C PRO A 21 4.62 36.85 4.31
N ILE A 22 3.31 36.62 4.43
CA ILE A 22 2.58 36.77 5.71
C ILE A 22 3.23 35.93 6.83
N TRP A 23 3.74 34.74 6.46
CA TRP A 23 4.47 33.85 7.37
C TRP A 23 5.80 34.42 7.88
N ALA A 24 6.40 35.37 7.18
CA ALA A 24 7.62 36.07 7.62
C ALA A 24 7.31 37.23 8.58
N ALA A 25 6.09 37.76 8.54
CA ALA A 25 5.62 38.82 9.43
C ALA A 25 4.86 38.28 10.67
N LEU A 26 4.63 36.97 10.74
CA LEU A 26 3.89 36.35 11.83
C LEU A 26 4.83 36.02 12.99
N GLU A 27 4.54 36.59 14.16
CA GLU A 27 5.22 36.24 15.40
C GLU A 27 4.61 34.96 16.00
N GLU A 28 5.46 34.07 16.53
CA GLU A 28 4.98 32.85 17.19
C GLU A 28 4.26 33.22 18.50
N PRO A 29 2.99 32.84 18.68
CA PRO A 29 2.27 33.12 19.92
C PRO A 29 2.86 32.29 21.07
N SER A 30 2.87 32.87 22.27
CA SER A 30 3.25 32.12 23.47
C SER A 30 2.16 31.08 23.79
N ILE A 31 2.46 29.80 23.60
CA ILE A 31 1.52 28.70 23.88
C ILE A 31 1.94 27.98 25.16
N ASN A 32 0.97 27.65 26.01
CA ASN A 32 1.20 26.79 27.16
C ASN A 32 1.45 25.34 26.71
N VAL A 33 2.72 24.95 26.66
CA VAL A 33 3.14 23.62 26.21
C VAL A 33 2.60 22.50 27.11
N GLN A 34 2.46 22.72 28.42
CA GLN A 34 1.98 21.72 29.37
C GLN A 34 0.50 21.39 29.14
N GLU A 35 -0.31 22.41 28.91
CA GLU A 35 -1.73 22.25 28.60
C GLU A 35 -1.94 21.55 27.26
N LEU A 36 -1.19 21.97 26.24
CA LEU A 36 -1.20 21.38 24.91
C LEU A 36 -0.77 19.90 24.95
N GLU A 37 0.25 19.56 25.72
CA GLU A 37 0.65 18.17 25.92
C GLU A 37 -0.45 17.38 26.64
N ASN A 38 -1.07 17.92 27.69
CA ASN A 38 -2.14 17.23 28.41
C ASN A 38 -3.32 16.88 27.47
N TYR A 39 -3.79 17.82 26.64
CA TYR A 39 -4.92 17.60 25.74
C TYR A 39 -4.59 16.81 24.47
N PHE A 40 -3.39 16.97 23.90
CA PHE A 40 -3.00 16.33 22.63
C PHE A 40 -2.01 15.17 22.80
N SER A 41 -1.71 14.77 24.04
CA SER A 41 -0.91 13.58 24.33
C SER A 41 -1.54 12.38 23.62
N LYS A 42 -0.67 11.52 23.09
CA LYS A 42 -1.14 10.18 22.74
C LYS A 42 -1.27 9.47 24.06
N SER A 43 -2.49 9.08 24.46
CA SER A 43 -2.63 8.09 25.52
C SER A 43 -1.74 6.91 25.14
N ALA A 44 -0.80 6.54 26.00
CA ALA A 44 0.00 5.33 25.84
C ALA A 44 -0.94 4.14 26.08
N VAL A 45 -1.85 3.92 25.14
CA VAL A 45 -2.79 2.81 25.20
C VAL A 45 -2.00 1.56 24.92
N LYS A 46 -1.65 0.92 26.03
CA LYS A 46 -1.40 -0.51 26.27
C LYS A 46 -0.36 -1.15 25.35
N GLU A 47 0.63 -1.77 25.99
CA GLU A 47 1.47 -2.80 25.40
C GLU A 47 0.68 -3.54 24.34
N ARG A 48 1.11 -3.40 23.08
CA ARG A 48 0.53 -4.16 21.98
C ARG A 48 0.50 -5.60 22.48
N LYS A 49 -0.69 -6.19 22.63
CA LYS A 49 -0.82 -7.63 22.86
C LYS A 49 0.15 -8.27 21.88
N LYS A 50 1.09 -9.05 22.42
CA LYS A 50 2.14 -9.75 21.67
C LYS A 50 1.52 -10.25 20.36
N PRO A 51 2.11 -9.95 19.20
CA PRO A 51 1.59 -10.51 17.96
C PRO A 51 1.51 -12.02 18.15
N ILE A 52 0.34 -12.60 17.92
CA ILE A 52 0.14 -14.05 17.88
C ILE A 52 0.91 -14.54 16.65
N LEU A 53 2.22 -14.67 16.76
CA LEU A 53 3.10 -15.14 15.69
C LEU A 53 4.05 -16.26 16.14
N ASP A 54 3.90 -16.76 17.37
CA ASP A 54 4.70 -17.87 17.89
C ASP A 54 4.04 -19.25 17.72
N THR A 55 3.03 -19.39 16.84
CA THR A 55 2.43 -20.71 16.52
C THR A 55 2.61 -21.14 15.06
N TYR A 56 3.09 -20.28 14.18
CA TYR A 56 3.55 -20.72 12.86
C TYR A 56 5.05 -20.90 12.90
N SER A 57 5.46 -22.17 13.02
CA SER A 57 6.79 -22.66 12.70
C SER A 57 7.34 -21.86 11.51
N LYS A 58 8.34 -21.01 11.77
CA LYS A 58 9.08 -20.30 10.72
C LYS A 58 9.93 -21.33 9.99
N THR A 59 9.29 -22.11 9.11
CA THR A 59 9.99 -22.69 7.97
C THR A 59 10.71 -21.54 7.29
N LYS A 60 12.04 -21.60 7.20
CA LYS A 60 12.89 -20.57 6.56
C LYS A 60 12.14 -19.97 5.38
N THR A 61 11.68 -18.73 5.52
CA THR A 61 10.91 -18.06 4.48
C THR A 61 11.79 -18.05 3.24
N LYS A 62 11.45 -18.87 2.24
CA LYS A 62 12.10 -18.80 0.93
C LYS A 62 12.02 -17.34 0.52
N GLN A 63 13.16 -16.70 0.26
CA GLN A 63 13.15 -15.32 -0.20
C GLN A 63 12.45 -15.32 -1.57
N VAL A 64 11.19 -14.89 -1.59
CA VAL A 64 10.42 -14.78 -2.81
C VAL A 64 10.78 -13.45 -3.45
N VAL A 65 11.42 -13.49 -4.61
CA VAL A 65 11.72 -12.29 -5.39
C VAL A 65 10.48 -11.90 -6.18
N LYS A 66 10.06 -10.64 -6.04
CA LYS A 66 8.90 -10.10 -6.73
C LYS A 66 9.33 -9.48 -8.06
N LEU A 67 9.15 -10.22 -9.15
CA LEU A 67 9.50 -9.77 -10.51
C LEU A 67 8.42 -8.87 -11.13
N LEU A 68 7.16 -9.08 -10.74
CA LEU A 68 6.04 -8.26 -11.21
C LEU A 68 5.90 -6.98 -10.39
N ASN A 69 5.57 -5.87 -11.04
CA ASN A 69 5.27 -4.64 -10.32
C ASN A 69 4.06 -4.82 -9.37
N ASN A 70 3.95 -3.93 -8.37
CA ASN A 70 2.94 -4.09 -7.31
C ASN A 70 1.50 -4.15 -7.85
N LYS A 71 1.15 -3.24 -8.75
CA LYS A 71 -0.19 -3.16 -9.33
C LYS A 71 -0.57 -4.44 -10.09
N ARG A 72 0.34 -4.97 -10.92
CA ARG A 72 0.11 -6.21 -11.69
C ARG A 72 0.01 -7.43 -10.80
N SER A 73 0.93 -7.58 -9.85
CA SER A 73 0.89 -8.72 -8.91
C SER A 73 -0.38 -8.73 -8.06
N GLN A 74 -0.90 -7.56 -7.70
CA GLN A 74 -2.12 -7.43 -6.92
C GLN A 74 -3.35 -7.78 -7.75
N ALA A 75 -3.44 -7.30 -9.00
CA ALA A 75 -4.55 -7.65 -9.90
C ALA A 75 -4.65 -9.17 -10.12
N VAL A 76 -3.51 -9.81 -10.42
CA VAL A 76 -3.45 -11.28 -10.58
C VAL A 76 -3.80 -11.99 -9.26
N GLY A 77 -3.31 -11.51 -8.12
CA GLY A 77 -3.63 -12.10 -6.82
C GLY A 77 -5.11 -12.02 -6.46
N ILE A 78 -5.76 -10.87 -6.75
CA ILE A 78 -7.20 -10.70 -6.55
C ILE A 78 -7.98 -11.66 -7.45
N LEU A 79 -7.63 -11.74 -8.73
CA LEU A 79 -8.30 -12.62 -9.68
C LEU A 79 -8.22 -14.09 -9.25
N MET A 80 -6.99 -14.57 -8.98
CA MET A 80 -6.75 -15.94 -8.52
C MET A 80 -7.53 -16.26 -7.24
N SER A 81 -7.57 -15.32 -6.29
CA SER A 81 -8.33 -15.48 -5.05
C SER A 81 -9.83 -15.45 -5.26
N SER A 82 -10.35 -14.64 -6.20
CA SER A 82 -11.79 -14.52 -6.45
C SER A 82 -12.37 -15.74 -7.14
N LEU A 83 -11.60 -16.34 -8.05
CA LEU A 83 -12.02 -17.49 -8.86
C LEU A 83 -11.60 -18.84 -8.25
N HIS A 84 -10.98 -18.82 -7.06
CA HIS A 84 -10.45 -20.02 -6.38
C HIS A 84 -9.55 -20.87 -7.29
N LEU A 85 -8.75 -20.21 -8.11
CA LEU A 85 -7.92 -20.87 -9.11
C LEU A 85 -6.60 -21.34 -8.50
N GLU A 86 -6.22 -22.56 -8.83
CA GLU A 86 -4.86 -23.02 -8.66
C GLU A 86 -4.11 -23.04 -9.99
N MET A 87 -2.80 -22.73 -9.96
CA MET A 87 -1.96 -22.74 -11.18
C MET A 87 -1.96 -24.11 -11.89
N LYS A 88 -2.09 -25.20 -11.11
CA LYS A 88 -2.13 -26.56 -11.65
C LYS A 88 -3.38 -26.81 -12.48
N ASP A 89 -4.51 -26.29 -12.02
CA ASP A 89 -5.81 -26.46 -12.69
C ASP A 89 -5.86 -25.65 -13.99
N ILE A 90 -5.31 -24.43 -13.97
CA ILE A 90 -5.12 -23.61 -15.18
C ILE A 90 -4.25 -24.37 -16.19
N GLN A 91 -3.12 -24.93 -15.75
CA GLN A 91 -2.22 -25.68 -16.62
C GLN A 91 -2.91 -26.92 -17.21
N HIS A 92 -3.66 -27.66 -16.40
CA HIS A 92 -4.39 -28.85 -16.84
C HIS A 92 -5.46 -28.51 -17.88
N ALA A 93 -6.30 -27.50 -17.60
CA ALA A 93 -7.36 -27.06 -18.49
C ALA A 93 -6.82 -26.63 -19.86
N VAL A 94 -5.72 -25.86 -19.89
CA VAL A 94 -5.13 -25.38 -21.15
C VAL A 94 -4.45 -26.50 -21.94
N LEU A 95 -3.72 -27.41 -21.29
CA LEU A 95 -3.00 -28.48 -21.99
C LEU A 95 -3.91 -29.58 -22.52
N ASN A 96 -4.96 -29.91 -21.77
CA ASN A 96 -5.88 -31.00 -22.10
C ASN A 96 -7.17 -30.51 -22.79
N LEU A 97 -7.32 -29.19 -23.00
CA LEU A 97 -8.53 -28.56 -23.52
C LEU A 97 -9.78 -28.98 -22.73
N ASP A 98 -9.61 -29.16 -21.42
CA ASP A 98 -10.64 -29.63 -20.51
C ASP A 98 -11.22 -28.45 -19.74
N ASN A 99 -12.43 -28.04 -20.14
CA ASN A 99 -13.15 -26.91 -19.55
C ASN A 99 -14.06 -27.32 -18.38
N SER A 100 -13.93 -28.54 -17.85
CA SER A 100 -14.72 -28.99 -16.70
C SER A 100 -14.22 -28.42 -15.37
N VAL A 101 -12.93 -28.14 -15.27
CA VAL A 101 -12.26 -27.64 -14.04
C VAL A 101 -12.11 -26.13 -14.04
N VAL A 102 -11.87 -25.52 -15.21
CA VAL A 102 -11.79 -24.08 -15.42
C VAL A 102 -12.63 -23.71 -16.63
N ASP A 103 -13.60 -22.81 -16.46
CA ASP A 103 -14.47 -22.40 -17.55
C ASP A 103 -13.79 -21.41 -18.51
N LEU A 104 -14.39 -21.26 -19.69
CA LEU A 104 -13.87 -20.38 -20.74
C LEU A 104 -13.90 -18.91 -20.33
N GLU A 105 -14.87 -18.49 -19.52
CA GLU A 105 -14.97 -17.11 -19.02
C GLU A 105 -13.78 -16.77 -18.11
N THR A 106 -13.40 -17.69 -17.22
CA THR A 106 -12.22 -17.54 -16.38
C THR A 106 -10.93 -17.52 -17.19
N LEU A 107 -10.78 -18.40 -18.19
CA LEU A 107 -9.62 -18.40 -19.07
C LEU A 107 -9.50 -17.11 -19.88
N GLN A 108 -10.63 -16.55 -20.32
CA GLN A 108 -10.65 -15.25 -21.00
C GLN A 108 -10.24 -14.12 -20.06
N ALA A 109 -10.77 -14.08 -18.83
CA ALA A 109 -10.37 -13.10 -17.82
C ALA A 109 -8.87 -13.17 -17.50
N LEU A 110 -8.30 -14.37 -17.45
CA LEU A 110 -6.85 -14.57 -17.29
C LEU A 110 -6.06 -14.00 -18.48
N TYR A 111 -6.51 -14.26 -19.72
CA TYR A 111 -5.88 -13.74 -20.92
C TYR A 111 -5.90 -12.22 -21.00
N GLU A 112 -7.02 -11.58 -20.67
CA GLU A 112 -7.14 -10.13 -20.65
C GLU A 112 -6.14 -9.49 -19.68
N ASN A 113 -5.92 -10.11 -18.51
CA ASN A 113 -4.91 -9.66 -17.54
C ASN A 113 -3.46 -9.79 -18.04
N VAL A 114 -3.18 -10.71 -18.99
CA VAL A 114 -1.89 -10.79 -19.68
C VAL A 114 -1.74 -9.61 -20.67
N SER A 115 -2.80 -9.31 -21.42
CA SER A 115 -2.82 -8.27 -22.47
C SER A 115 -2.79 -6.82 -21.95
N ILE A 116 -3.31 -6.57 -20.74
CA ILE A 116 -3.28 -5.24 -20.12
C ILE A 116 -1.85 -4.79 -19.81
N GLY A 117 -0.93 -5.74 -19.58
CA GLY A 117 0.47 -5.44 -19.28
C GLY A 117 1.37 -5.14 -20.48
N THR A 118 0.90 -5.35 -21.72
CA THR A 118 1.69 -5.14 -22.94
C THR A 118 1.40 -3.80 -23.63
N LYS A 119 0.43 -3.02 -23.16
CA LYS A 119 0.09 -1.70 -23.73
C LYS A 119 0.89 -0.53 -23.16
N ASP A 120 1.62 -0.75 -22.07
CA ASP A 120 2.43 0.27 -21.38
C ASP A 120 3.95 0.17 -21.70
N ASN A 121 4.33 -0.48 -22.80
CA ASN A 121 5.72 -0.59 -23.26
C ASN A 121 5.79 -0.42 -24.79
#